data_AF-A0A6V7M3U2-F1
#
_entry.id   AF-A0A6V7M3U2-F1
#
_cell.length_a   1.000
_cell.length_b   1.000
_cell.length_c   1.000
_cell.angle_alpha   90.00
_cell.angle_beta   90.00
_cell.angle_gamma   90.00
#
_symmetry.space_group_name_H-M   'P 1'
#
loop_
_entity.id
_entity.type
_entity.pdbx_description
1 polymer ?
#
loop_
_entity_poly.entity_id
_entity_poly.type
_entity_poly.pdbx_seq_one_letter_code
_entity_poly.pdbx_strand_id
1 'polypeptide(L)' 'SIKKVKLRVANKIFTASGFEVKPTFKEVTRESFRSEAQSLDFGNPQAAASTINAWCSAQTDGLINQVITP' A
#
# COMPACT_ATOMS: atom_id res chain seq x y z
N SER A 1 17.82 -6.55 -30.68
CA SER A 1 16.55 -6.50 -29.95
C SER A 1 16.63 -5.56 -28.77
N ILE A 2 15.71 -4.60 -28.65
CA ILE A 2 15.56 -3.78 -27.45
C ILE A 2 14.93 -4.64 -26.36
N LYS A 3 15.52 -4.70 -25.16
CA LYS A 3 14.93 -5.41 -24.01
C LYS A 3 13.62 -4.72 -23.63
N LYS A 4 12.51 -5.45 -23.63
CA LYS A 4 11.20 -4.95 -23.19
C LYS A 4 11.22 -4.90 -21.66
N VAL A 5 11.10 -3.71 -21.08
CA VAL A 5 11.04 -3.49 -19.63
C VAL A 5 9.59 -3.27 -19.20
N LYS A 6 9.25 -3.72 -17.99
CA LYS A 6 7.93 -3.54 -17.37
C LYS A 6 8.09 -2.63 -16.16
N LEU A 7 7.51 -1.44 -16.23
CA LEU A 7 7.46 -0.49 -15.13
C LEU A 7 6.01 -0.33 -14.67
N ARG A 8 5.77 -0.45 -13.37
CA ARG A 8 4.46 -0.23 -12.72
C ARG A 8 4.62 0.75 -11.58
N VAL A 9 3.62 1.60 -11.39
CA VAL A 9 3.52 2.51 -10.26
C VAL A 9 2.16 2.28 -9.60
N ALA A 10 2.16 2.05 -8.29
CA ALA A 10 0.97 1.86 -7.47
C ALA A 10 1.21 2.53 -6.11
N ASN A 11 0.18 3.20 -5.59
CA ASN A 11 0.25 3.93 -4.32
C ASN A 11 -0.84 3.40 -3.37
N LYS A 12 -0.53 3.33 -2.08
CA LYS A 12 -1.48 2.97 -1.03
C LYS A 12 -1.12 3.65 0.28
N ILE A 13 -2.13 4.04 1.04
CA ILE A 13 -1.99 4.62 2.38
C ILE A 13 -2.59 3.64 3.39
N PHE A 14 -1.83 3.30 4.42
CA PHE A 14 -2.30 2.50 5.54
C PHE A 14 -2.45 3.39 6.78
N THR A 15 -3.62 3.38 7.41
CA THR A 15 -3.91 4.21 8.59
C THR A 15 -4.28 3.36 9.79
N ALA A 16 -4.02 3.87 11.00
CA ALA A 16 -4.41 3.16 12.21
C ALA A 16 -5.93 3.00 12.31
N SER A 17 -6.39 1.88 12.85
CA SER A 17 -7.79 1.71 13.26
C SER A 17 -8.19 2.80 14.24
N GLY A 18 -9.39 3.36 14.05
CA GLY A 18 -9.88 4.51 14.82
C GLY A 18 -9.33 5.88 14.38
N PHE A 19 -8.38 5.94 13.45
CA PHE A 19 -7.95 7.22 12.87
C PHE A 19 -8.87 7.63 11.72
N GLU A 20 -9.63 8.70 11.93
CA GLU A 20 -10.48 9.27 10.89
C GLU A 20 -9.69 10.16 9.94
N VAL A 21 -9.39 9.61 8.76
CA VAL A 21 -8.85 10.39 7.65
C VAL A 21 -9.94 11.29 7.08
N LYS A 22 -9.67 12.60 7.00
CA LYS A 22 -10.58 13.57 6.40
C LYS A 22 -11.06 13.09 5.01
N PRO A 23 -12.37 13.11 4.71
CA PRO A 23 -12.89 12.67 3.42
C PRO A 23 -12.21 13.37 2.23
N THR A 24 -11.95 14.68 2.34
CA THR A 24 -11.25 15.46 1.31
C THR A 24 -9.83 14.98 1.06
N PHE A 25 -9.12 14.51 2.09
CA PHE A 25 -7.79 13.93 1.91
C PHE A 25 -7.87 12.59 1.17
N LYS A 26 -8.86 11.76 1.47
CA LYS A 26 -9.10 10.50 0.72
C LYS A 26 -9.40 10.78 -0.75
N GLU A 27 -10.19 11.81 -1.02
CA GLU A 27 -10.57 12.21 -2.38
C GLU A 27 -9.36 12.70 -3.19
N VAL A 28 -8.62 13.67 -2.64
CA VAL A 28 -7.39 14.20 -3.29
C VAL A 28 -6.36 13.09 -3.52
N THR A 29 -6.16 12.20 -2.55
CA THR A 29 -5.19 11.10 -2.70
C THR A 29 -5.60 10.07 -3.74
N ARG A 30 -6.90 9.78 -3.84
CA ARG A 30 -7.44 8.93 -4.90
C ARG A 30 -7.29 9.57 -6.28
N GLU A 31 -7.57 10.85 -6.42
CA GLU A 31 -7.51 11.55 -7.72
C GLU A 31 -6.08 11.79 -8.19
N SER A 32 -5.22 12.30 -7.32
CA SER A 32 -3.86 12.74 -7.67
C SER A 32 -2.87 11.58 -7.74
N PHE A 33 -3.02 10.57 -6.87
CA PHE A 33 -2.05 9.48 -6.74
C PHE A 33 -2.61 8.12 -7.11
N ARG A 34 -3.91 8.04 -7.45
CA ARG A 34 -4.62 6.76 -7.65
C ARG A 34 -4.42 5.83 -6.46
N SER A 35 -4.36 6.42 -5.27
CA SER A 35 -4.10 5.72 -4.01
C SER A 35 -5.41 5.29 -3.36
N GLU A 36 -5.39 4.12 -2.74
CA GLU A 36 -6.43 3.68 -1.82
C GLU A 36 -5.96 3.89 -0.38
N ALA A 37 -6.87 4.30 0.51
CA ALA A 37 -6.61 4.32 1.94
C ALA A 37 -7.24 3.08 2.61
N GLN A 38 -6.43 2.29 3.32
CA GLN A 38 -6.87 1.12 4.08
C GLN A 38 -6.57 1.30 5.55
N SER A 39 -7.55 1.09 6.42
CA SER A 39 -7.32 1.07 7.86
C SER A 39 -6.80 -0.30 8.29
N LEU A 40 -5.78 -0.33 9.15
CA LEU A 40 -5.19 -1.52 9.75
C LEU A 40 -5.11 -1.37 11.26
N ASP A 41 -5.22 -2.50 11.96
CA ASP A 41 -4.92 -2.57 13.39
C ASP A 41 -3.40 -2.71 13.59
N PHE A 42 -2.74 -1.62 13.94
CA PHE A 42 -1.32 -1.62 14.28
C PHE A 42 -1.03 -2.13 15.71
N GLY A 43 -2.05 -2.41 16.51
CA GLY A 43 -1.91 -3.16 17.76
C GLY A 43 -1.57 -4.64 17.52
N ASN A 44 -1.79 -5.14 16.30
CA ASN A 44 -1.31 -6.44 15.82
C ASN A 44 -0.24 -6.24 14.72
N PRO A 45 1.02 -5.95 15.11
CA PRO A 45 2.06 -5.56 14.16
C PRO A 45 2.40 -6.67 13.16
N GLN A 46 2.34 -7.95 13.56
CA GLN A 46 2.52 -9.08 12.64
C GLN A 46 1.46 -9.09 11.52
N ALA A 47 0.17 -8.92 11.86
CA ALA A 47 -0.90 -8.90 10.87
C ALA A 47 -0.82 -7.66 9.96
N ALA A 48 -0.49 -6.50 10.52
CA ALA A 48 -0.31 -5.26 9.76
C ALA A 48 0.86 -5.38 8.76
N ALA A 49 2.03 -5.86 9.21
CA ALA A 49 3.19 -6.08 8.36
C ALA A 49 2.91 -7.10 7.26
N SER A 50 2.20 -8.20 7.59
CA SER A 50 1.77 -9.20 6.60
C SER A 50 0.90 -8.58 5.51
N THR A 51 -0.08 -7.75 5.89
CA THR A 51 -0.99 -7.09 4.94
C THR A 51 -0.23 -6.14 3.99
N ILE A 52 0.67 -5.33 4.54
CA ILE A 52 1.47 -4.36 3.76
C ILE A 52 2.39 -5.08 2.79
N ASN A 53 3.13 -6.09 3.28
CA ASN A 53 4.06 -6.87 2.48
C ASN A 53 3.36 -7.66 1.36
N ALA A 54 2.18 -8.26 1.65
CA ALA A 54 1.39 -8.96 0.65
C ALA A 54 0.91 -8.02 -0.47
N TRP A 55 0.49 -6.79 -0.13
CA TRP A 55 0.13 -5.80 -1.14
C TRP A 55 1.32 -5.42 -2.03
N CYS A 56 2.48 -5.13 -1.43
CA CYS A 56 3.70 -4.81 -2.18
C CYS A 56 4.14 -5.96 -3.10
N SER A 57 4.08 -7.20 -2.62
CA SER A 57 4.38 -8.40 -3.41
C SER A 57 3.45 -8.51 -4.62
N ALA A 58 2.13 -8.34 -4.42
CA ALA A 58 1.16 -8.38 -5.51
C ALA A 58 1.40 -7.28 -6.57
N GLN A 59 1.73 -6.05 -6.15
CA GLN A 59 1.99 -4.95 -7.09
C GLN A 59 3.28 -5.14 -7.90
N THR A 60 4.21 -5.93 -7.38
CA THR A 60 5.54 -6.16 -7.95
C THR A 60 5.70 -7.56 -8.56
N ASP A 61 4.61 -8.28 -8.78
CA ASP A 61 4.62 -9.65 -9.29
C ASP A 61 5.54 -10.59 -8.48
N GLY A 62 5.57 -10.43 -7.15
CA GLY A 62 6.35 -11.25 -6.23
C GLY A 62 7.84 -10.87 -6.13
N LEU A 63 8.26 -9.76 -6.73
CA LEU A 63 9.66 -9.32 -6.70
C LEU A 63 10.02 -8.61 -5.39
N ILE A 64 9.07 -7.94 -4.74
CA ILE A 64 9.26 -7.27 -3.45
C ILE A 64 8.34 -7.89 -2.41
N ASN A 65 8.86 -8.84 -1.63
CA ASN A 65 8.07 -9.65 -0.70
C ASN A 65 8.09 -9.13 0.75
N GLN A 66 9.03 -8.25 1.10
CA GLN A 66 9.15 -7.70 2.44
C GLN A 66 9.67 -6.27 2.35
N VAL A 67 8.79 -5.32 2.68
CA VAL A 67 9.10 -3.89 2.74
C VAL A 67 9.28 -3.45 4.19
N ILE A 68 8.52 -4.07 5.10
CA ILE A 68 8.58 -3.77 6.53
C ILE A 68 8.61 -5.05 7.38
N THR A 69 9.11 -4.91 8.60
CA THR A 69 8.96 -5.89 9.69
C THR A 69 7.91 -5.39 10.69
N PRO A 70 7.30 -6.29 11.48
CA PRO A 70 6.47 -5.92 12.62
C PRO A 70 7.17 -4.93 13.57
#